data_AF-A0A839FMP7-F1
#
_entry.id   AF-A0A839FMP7-F1
#
_cell.length_a   1.000
_cell.length_b   1.000
_cell.length_c   1.000
_cell.angle_alpha   90.00
_cell.angle_beta   90.00
_cell.angle_gamma   90.00
#
_symmetry.space_group_name_H-M   'P 1'
#
loop_
_entity.id
_entity.type
_entity.pdbx_description
1 polymer ?
#
loop_
_entity_poly.entity_id
_entity_poly.type
_entity_poly.pdbx_seq_one_letter_code
_entity_poly.pdbx_strand_id
1 'polypeptide(L)'
;MSTPFYRPLSPTCGLRVSPLALGTLPFGGANGMSHMGNLGPDDAAVLLDRSLDAGVNLLDTANLYSLGVAEEVLGETLARSGRYDQFLVTTKARMVIGDGPNDGGASRWHLLQEVESSLRRLRRDHIDLFYLHHWDGETPLEETLQTMDGLVRAGKIRYYGVSNYTAWQLMKALKVCEVNGFIKPVIQQIHYSPLSREAEYEMIPAGIDQGIGTQAWSPLGMGLLTGKFRRDRRPESGARMVDGDGSELRVADWEKLYRVVDVLDEVAQRRNATIPQVVLAWLLTRPGVTNLAVGARTLEQYEDLLGSLELTLDEQDRRAIDDAGRPALAYPFWHQADMASERMSPADESIMATTKRELAETIGE
;
A
#
# COMPACT_ATOMS: atom_id res chain seq x y z
N MET A 1 12.61 -23.27 3.04
CA MET A 1 11.16 -23.60 2.96
C MET A 1 10.51 -22.51 2.12
N SER A 2 9.67 -22.85 1.14
CA SER A 2 8.96 -21.85 0.34
C SER A 2 7.99 -21.06 1.23
N THR A 3 7.98 -19.73 1.10
CA THR A 3 7.01 -18.88 1.81
C THR A 3 5.59 -19.30 1.41
N PRO A 4 4.68 -19.55 2.36
CA PRO A 4 3.30 -19.90 2.01
C PRO A 4 2.65 -18.76 1.23
N PHE A 5 1.77 -19.09 0.28
CA PHE A 5 1.06 -18.10 -0.53
C PHE A 5 0.32 -17.09 0.33
N TYR A 6 -0.52 -17.59 1.24
CA TYR A 6 -1.16 -16.77 2.28
C TYR A 6 -0.19 -16.52 3.43
N ARG A 7 0.03 -15.24 3.76
CA ARG A 7 0.95 -14.79 4.80
C ARG A 7 0.18 -14.15 5.95
N PRO A 8 0.66 -14.19 7.20
CA PRO A 8 0.10 -13.36 8.26
C PRO A 8 0.12 -11.89 7.84
N LEU A 9 -0.98 -11.18 8.09
CA LEU A 9 -1.07 -9.74 7.81
C LEU A 9 -0.03 -8.96 8.63
N SER A 10 0.19 -9.38 9.87
CA SER A 10 1.24 -8.90 10.76
C SER A 10 1.59 -9.97 11.81
N PRO A 11 2.75 -9.86 12.50
CA PRO A 11 3.09 -10.72 13.64
C PRO A 11 2.09 -10.65 14.81
N THR A 12 1.32 -9.55 14.91
CA THR A 12 0.41 -9.27 16.03
C THR A 12 -1.04 -9.67 15.77
N CYS A 13 -1.37 -10.21 14.59
CA CYS A 13 -2.73 -10.70 14.31
C CYS A 13 -2.75 -12.04 13.57
N GLY A 14 -3.83 -12.80 13.76
CA GLY A 14 -4.03 -14.10 13.12
C GLY A 14 -4.61 -14.06 11.70
N LEU A 15 -4.90 -12.86 11.17
CA LEU A 15 -5.47 -12.69 9.83
C LEU A 15 -4.42 -13.04 8.76
N ARG A 16 -4.82 -13.78 7.72
CA ARG A 16 -3.94 -14.16 6.61
C ARG A 16 -4.42 -13.57 5.30
N VAL A 17 -3.49 -13.02 4.54
CA VAL A 17 -3.76 -12.32 3.28
C VAL A 17 -2.90 -12.88 2.15
N SER A 18 -3.42 -12.79 0.93
CA SER A 18 -2.64 -13.02 -0.29
C SER A 18 -1.52 -11.97 -0.43
N PRO A 19 -0.48 -12.23 -1.23
CA PRO A 19 0.61 -11.26 -1.44
C PRO A 19 0.15 -9.98 -2.15
N LEU A 20 -0.90 -10.07 -2.97
CA LEU A 20 -1.53 -8.94 -3.65
C LEU A 20 -2.94 -8.71 -3.11
N ALA A 21 -3.37 -7.45 -3.11
CA ALA A 21 -4.76 -7.04 -2.93
C ALA A 21 -5.24 -6.34 -4.20
N LEU A 22 -6.47 -6.62 -4.63
CA LEU A 22 -7.10 -5.88 -5.73
C LEU A 22 -7.58 -4.53 -5.20
N GLY A 23 -6.89 -3.47 -5.58
CA GLY A 23 -7.26 -2.08 -5.30
C GLY A 23 -8.34 -1.59 -6.27
N THR A 24 -9.38 -0.98 -5.72
CA THR A 24 -10.59 -0.58 -6.46
C THR A 24 -10.59 0.88 -6.88
N LEU A 25 -9.47 1.60 -6.76
CA LEU A 25 -9.34 2.98 -7.25
C LEU A 25 -9.88 3.18 -8.69
N PRO A 26 -9.72 2.21 -9.64
CA PRO A 26 -10.31 2.31 -10.99
C PRO A 26 -11.84 2.11 -11.09
N PHE A 27 -12.54 1.81 -9.99
CA PHE A 27 -13.97 1.47 -10.01
C PHE A 27 -14.81 2.75 -9.95
N GLY A 28 -15.83 2.82 -10.80
CA GLY A 28 -16.83 3.89 -10.83
C GLY A 28 -16.44 5.15 -11.61
N GLY A 29 -15.16 5.57 -11.61
CA GLY A 29 -14.66 6.67 -12.43
C GLY A 29 -15.43 8.00 -12.34
N ALA A 30 -15.98 8.30 -11.17
CA ALA A 30 -16.86 9.44 -10.95
C ALA A 30 -16.15 10.58 -10.20
N ASN A 31 -16.82 11.74 -10.07
CA ASN A 31 -16.39 12.84 -9.22
C ASN A 31 -14.95 13.34 -9.50
N GLY A 32 -14.60 13.43 -10.79
CA GLY A 32 -13.28 13.91 -11.22
C GLY A 32 -12.17 12.85 -11.21
N MET A 33 -12.49 11.57 -11.00
CA MET A 33 -11.52 10.46 -10.95
C MET A 33 -11.56 9.52 -12.17
N SER A 34 -12.18 9.94 -13.28
CA SER A 34 -12.33 9.07 -14.47
C SER A 34 -11.00 8.63 -15.09
N HIS A 35 -9.93 9.42 -14.94
CA HIS A 35 -8.58 9.06 -15.38
C HIS A 35 -7.98 7.88 -14.59
N MET A 36 -8.49 7.57 -13.40
CA MET A 36 -8.09 6.39 -12.63
C MET A 36 -8.62 5.08 -13.24
N GLY A 37 -9.77 5.16 -13.90
CA GLY A 37 -10.55 4.07 -14.45
C GLY A 37 -12.06 4.37 -14.35
N ASN A 38 -12.89 3.58 -15.03
CA ASN A 38 -14.34 3.71 -15.01
C ASN A 38 -15.01 2.32 -15.03
N LEU A 39 -14.55 1.43 -14.16
CA LEU A 39 -15.04 0.05 -14.12
C LEU A 39 -16.39 -0.02 -13.42
N GLY A 40 -17.38 -0.61 -14.08
CA GLY A 40 -18.69 -0.90 -13.50
C GLY A 40 -18.75 -2.26 -12.81
N PRO A 41 -19.91 -2.65 -12.26
CA PRO A 41 -20.07 -3.95 -11.57
C PRO A 41 -19.74 -5.17 -12.44
N ASP A 42 -20.01 -5.12 -13.74
CA ASP A 42 -19.73 -6.25 -14.64
C ASP A 42 -18.22 -6.41 -14.90
N ASP A 43 -17.49 -5.29 -15.10
CA ASP A 43 -16.03 -5.32 -15.20
C ASP A 43 -15.39 -5.76 -13.88
N ALA A 44 -15.90 -5.24 -12.76
CA ALA A 44 -15.44 -5.60 -11.43
C ALA A 44 -15.64 -7.10 -11.16
N ALA A 45 -16.77 -7.69 -11.60
CA ALA A 45 -17.04 -9.12 -11.45
C ALA A 45 -15.96 -9.97 -12.14
N VAL A 46 -15.54 -9.59 -13.35
CA VAL A 46 -14.47 -10.28 -14.08
C VAL A 46 -13.14 -10.24 -13.32
N LEU A 47 -12.79 -9.08 -12.73
CA LEU A 47 -11.57 -8.96 -11.93
C LEU A 47 -11.65 -9.75 -10.62
N LEU A 48 -12.82 -9.81 -9.97
CA LEU A 48 -13.05 -10.58 -8.76
C LEU A 48 -12.99 -12.09 -9.04
N ASP A 49 -13.59 -12.56 -10.14
CA ASP A 49 -13.47 -13.96 -10.58
C ASP A 49 -11.99 -14.33 -10.75
N ARG A 50 -11.25 -13.52 -11.51
CA ARG A 50 -9.82 -13.76 -11.73
C ARG A 50 -8.99 -13.69 -10.45
N SER A 51 -9.39 -12.84 -9.49
CA SER A 51 -8.74 -12.73 -8.17
C SER A 51 -8.81 -14.06 -7.43
N LEU A 52 -9.98 -14.69 -7.38
CA LEU A 52 -10.18 -15.98 -6.71
C LEU A 52 -9.38 -17.10 -7.38
N ASP A 53 -9.36 -17.12 -8.71
CA ASP A 53 -8.57 -18.10 -9.47
C ASP A 53 -7.06 -17.98 -9.17
N ALA A 54 -6.57 -16.77 -8.88
CA ALA A 54 -5.19 -16.53 -8.42
C ALA A 54 -4.99 -16.68 -6.91
N GLY A 55 -6.05 -16.98 -6.14
CA GLY A 55 -6.00 -17.04 -4.68
C GLY A 55 -5.95 -15.67 -3.97
N VAL A 56 -6.12 -14.56 -4.68
CA VAL A 56 -6.21 -13.21 -4.08
C VAL A 56 -7.46 -13.13 -3.21
N ASN A 57 -7.29 -12.83 -1.92
CA ASN A 57 -8.38 -12.83 -0.94
C ASN A 57 -8.63 -11.45 -0.30
N LEU A 58 -7.92 -10.40 -0.73
CA LEU A 58 -8.04 -9.06 -0.15
C LEU A 58 -8.43 -8.05 -1.24
N LEU A 59 -9.48 -7.29 -0.97
CA LEU A 59 -9.98 -6.19 -1.81
C LEU A 59 -9.80 -4.88 -1.06
N ASP A 60 -9.15 -3.89 -1.67
CA ASP A 60 -8.82 -2.62 -1.03
C ASP A 60 -9.55 -1.44 -1.69
N THR A 61 -10.43 -0.78 -0.93
CA THR A 61 -11.20 0.39 -1.39
C THR A 61 -11.07 1.56 -0.42
N ALA A 62 -11.71 2.70 -0.67
CA ALA A 62 -11.80 3.81 0.27
C ALA A 62 -13.07 4.63 0.01
N ASN A 63 -13.56 5.31 1.05
CA ASN A 63 -14.69 6.24 0.91
C ASN A 63 -14.39 7.42 -0.04
N LEU A 64 -13.12 7.81 -0.17
CA LEU A 64 -12.69 8.87 -1.09
C LEU A 64 -12.72 8.44 -2.57
N TYR A 65 -12.60 7.14 -2.86
CA TYR A 65 -12.46 6.68 -4.25
C TYR A 65 -13.77 6.92 -5.01
N SER A 66 -13.70 7.85 -5.97
CA SER A 66 -14.86 8.40 -6.66
C SER A 66 -15.94 8.91 -5.68
N LEU A 67 -15.56 9.45 -4.51
CA LEU A 67 -16.45 9.83 -3.40
C LEU A 67 -17.47 8.73 -3.01
N GLY A 68 -16.99 7.50 -2.91
CA GLY A 68 -17.76 6.35 -2.42
C GLY A 68 -18.32 5.45 -3.52
N VAL A 69 -18.34 5.92 -4.78
CA VAL A 69 -18.84 5.11 -5.90
C VAL A 69 -18.03 3.82 -6.08
N ALA A 70 -16.73 3.82 -5.80
CA ALA A 70 -15.93 2.59 -5.85
C ALA A 70 -16.41 1.54 -4.83
N GLU A 71 -16.86 1.97 -3.64
CA GLU A 71 -17.46 1.08 -2.63
C GLU A 71 -18.82 0.56 -3.07
N GLU A 72 -19.63 1.38 -3.76
CA GLU A 72 -20.93 0.97 -4.30
C GLU A 72 -20.78 -0.08 -5.40
N VAL A 73 -19.86 0.14 -6.34
CA VAL A 73 -19.53 -0.82 -7.39
C VAL A 73 -19.05 -2.13 -6.78
N LEU A 74 -18.12 -2.08 -5.83
CA LEU A 74 -17.63 -3.27 -5.15
C LEU A 74 -18.74 -4.00 -4.38
N GLY A 75 -19.54 -3.27 -3.60
CA GLY A 75 -20.61 -3.83 -2.80
C GLY A 75 -21.71 -4.46 -3.65
N GLU A 76 -22.09 -3.83 -4.76
CA GLU A 76 -23.00 -4.42 -5.73
C GLU A 76 -22.44 -5.69 -6.38
N THR A 77 -21.16 -5.68 -6.75
CA THR A 77 -20.50 -6.84 -7.36
C THR A 77 -20.45 -8.04 -6.40
N LEU A 78 -20.10 -7.80 -5.14
CA LEU A 78 -20.11 -8.82 -4.09
C LEU A 78 -21.53 -9.33 -3.82
N ALA A 79 -22.53 -8.45 -3.81
CA ALA A 79 -23.93 -8.82 -3.65
C ALA A 79 -24.45 -9.72 -4.77
N ARG A 80 -24.17 -9.36 -6.03
CA ARG A 80 -24.58 -10.13 -7.21
C ARG A 80 -23.93 -11.51 -7.24
N SER A 81 -22.67 -11.62 -6.82
CA SER A 81 -21.93 -12.88 -6.82
C SER A 81 -22.21 -13.78 -5.61
N GLY A 82 -22.72 -13.22 -4.50
CA GLY A 82 -22.96 -13.94 -3.25
C GLY A 82 -21.67 -14.35 -2.52
N ARG A 83 -20.53 -13.73 -2.83
CA ARG A 83 -19.19 -14.15 -2.38
C ARG A 83 -18.64 -13.31 -1.22
N TYR A 84 -19.50 -12.81 -0.36
CA TYR A 84 -19.10 -11.96 0.76
C TYR A 84 -18.03 -12.58 1.66
N ASP A 85 -18.08 -13.91 1.85
CA ASP A 85 -17.18 -14.64 2.74
C ASP A 85 -15.87 -15.11 2.07
N GLN A 86 -15.73 -14.92 0.75
CA GLN A 86 -14.52 -15.34 0.02
C GLN A 86 -13.45 -14.24 -0.04
N PHE A 87 -13.85 -13.00 0.22
CA PHE A 87 -12.96 -11.84 0.22
C PHE A 87 -12.99 -11.12 1.57
N LEU A 88 -11.79 -10.79 2.03
CA LEU A 88 -11.57 -9.74 3.00
C LEU A 88 -11.70 -8.39 2.29
N VAL A 89 -12.45 -7.47 2.89
CA VAL A 89 -12.65 -6.12 2.35
C VAL A 89 -12.05 -5.10 3.29
N THR A 90 -11.17 -4.25 2.73
CA THR A 90 -10.65 -3.08 3.42
C THR A 90 -11.35 -1.82 2.94
N THR A 91 -11.50 -0.84 3.83
CA THR A 91 -11.81 0.53 3.43
C THR A 91 -11.10 1.53 4.34
N LYS A 92 -11.25 2.81 4.06
CA LYS A 92 -10.51 3.90 4.71
C LYS A 92 -11.41 5.11 4.87
N ALA A 93 -11.22 5.87 5.94
CA ALA A 93 -11.79 7.20 6.12
C ALA A 93 -10.78 8.15 6.78
N ARG A 94 -11.06 9.45 6.67
CA ARG A 94 -10.37 10.64 7.23
C ARG A 94 -10.31 11.78 6.22
N MET A 95 -10.23 11.45 4.93
CA MET A 95 -10.18 12.47 3.87
C MET A 95 -11.49 13.25 3.83
N VAL A 96 -11.44 14.48 3.33
CA VAL A 96 -12.63 15.31 3.16
C VAL A 96 -13.46 14.73 2.02
N ILE A 97 -14.73 14.43 2.27
CA ILE A 97 -15.66 13.81 1.31
C ILE A 97 -16.94 14.62 1.08
N GLY A 98 -17.02 15.82 1.66
CA GLY A 98 -18.15 16.73 1.55
C GLY A 98 -17.76 18.17 1.91
N ASP A 99 -18.71 19.09 1.80
CA ASP A 99 -18.49 20.54 1.98
C ASP A 99 -18.64 21.00 3.44
N GLY A 100 -19.15 20.14 4.31
CA GLY A 100 -19.38 20.43 5.71
C GLY A 100 -18.10 20.45 6.56
N PRO A 101 -18.09 21.20 7.69
CA PRO A 101 -16.90 21.35 8.53
C PRO A 101 -16.46 20.04 9.22
N ASN A 102 -17.32 19.02 9.25
CA ASN A 102 -17.06 17.71 9.86
C ASN A 102 -17.04 16.58 8.82
N ASP A 103 -16.96 16.91 7.53
CA ASP A 103 -16.98 15.92 6.44
C ASP A 103 -15.56 15.37 6.15
N GLY A 104 -14.63 15.52 7.10
CA GLY A 104 -13.30 14.95 7.12
C GLY A 104 -12.71 14.89 8.53
N GLY A 105 -11.47 14.44 8.63
CA GLY A 105 -10.73 14.28 9.89
C GLY A 105 -10.92 12.92 10.55
N ALA A 106 -10.26 12.71 11.69
CA ALA A 106 -10.31 11.47 12.47
C ALA A 106 -11.12 11.61 13.76
N SER A 107 -12.05 12.58 13.80
CA SER A 107 -12.97 12.79 14.91
C SER A 107 -13.92 11.60 15.08
N ARG A 108 -14.41 11.40 16.30
CA ARG A 108 -15.43 10.37 16.59
C ARG A 108 -16.66 10.55 15.71
N TRP A 109 -17.07 11.80 15.49
CA TRP A 109 -18.21 12.15 14.65
C TRP A 109 -18.04 11.62 13.22
N HIS A 110 -16.94 11.99 12.57
CA HIS A 110 -16.69 11.63 11.18
C HIS A 110 -16.47 10.12 11.00
N LEU A 111 -15.65 9.51 11.86
CA LEU A 111 -15.31 8.09 11.74
C LEU A 111 -16.52 7.17 11.95
N LEU A 112 -17.39 7.46 12.93
CA LEU A 112 -18.60 6.67 13.14
C LEU A 112 -19.55 6.75 11.95
N GLN A 113 -19.73 7.95 11.38
CA GLN A 113 -20.54 8.14 10.19
C GLN A 113 -19.98 7.41 8.99
N GLU A 114 -18.68 7.50 8.76
CA GLU A 114 -18.04 6.90 7.59
C GLU A 114 -17.97 5.38 7.63
N VAL A 115 -17.84 4.76 8.81
CA VAL A 115 -17.98 3.32 8.93
C VAL A 115 -19.39 2.87 8.54
N GLU A 116 -20.43 3.53 9.06
CA GLU A 116 -21.82 3.17 8.71
C GLU A 116 -22.13 3.43 7.23
N SER A 117 -21.62 4.52 6.66
CA SER A 117 -21.77 4.83 5.24
C SER A 117 -21.06 3.81 4.35
N SER A 118 -19.83 3.44 4.69
CA SER A 118 -19.06 2.43 3.95
C SER A 118 -19.73 1.06 4.02
N LEU A 119 -20.24 0.64 5.18
CA LEU A 119 -21.00 -0.61 5.34
C LEU A 119 -22.23 -0.66 4.44
N ARG A 120 -22.99 0.45 4.34
CA ARG A 120 -24.14 0.55 3.42
C ARG A 120 -23.73 0.43 1.96
N ARG A 121 -22.69 1.17 1.53
CA ARG A 121 -22.20 1.13 0.13
C ARG A 121 -21.66 -0.25 -0.24
N LEU A 122 -20.88 -0.86 0.66
CA LEU A 122 -20.32 -2.20 0.51
C LEU A 122 -21.35 -3.32 0.66
N ARG A 123 -22.56 -3.01 1.17
CA ARG A 123 -23.62 -3.99 1.46
C ARG A 123 -23.15 -5.11 2.41
N ARG A 124 -22.38 -4.72 3.43
CA ARG A 124 -21.81 -5.63 4.45
C ARG A 124 -22.24 -5.22 5.85
N ASP A 125 -22.23 -6.17 6.78
CA ASP A 125 -22.47 -5.96 8.20
C ASP A 125 -21.18 -5.61 8.98
N HIS A 126 -20.01 -5.92 8.42
CA HIS A 126 -18.71 -5.56 8.94
C HIS A 126 -17.68 -5.26 7.84
N ILE A 127 -16.63 -4.54 8.23
CA ILE A 127 -15.41 -4.33 7.44
C ILE A 127 -14.30 -5.20 8.05
N ASP A 128 -13.55 -5.93 7.22
CA ASP A 128 -12.49 -6.82 7.70
C ASP A 128 -11.28 -6.04 8.20
N LEU A 129 -10.90 -4.97 7.49
CA LEU A 129 -9.78 -4.11 7.87
C LEU A 129 -10.08 -2.64 7.54
N PHE A 130 -10.11 -1.78 8.54
CA PHE A 130 -10.34 -0.35 8.34
C PHE A 130 -9.07 0.47 8.51
N TYR A 131 -8.74 1.34 7.56
CA TYR A 131 -7.60 2.25 7.69
C TYR A 131 -8.02 3.65 8.12
N LEU A 132 -7.30 4.20 9.09
CA LEU A 132 -7.21 5.66 9.25
C LEU A 132 -6.37 6.20 8.09
N HIS A 133 -7.00 6.84 7.11
CA HIS A 133 -6.43 7.06 5.77
C HIS A 133 -5.23 8.03 5.75
N HIS A 134 -5.15 8.95 6.71
CA HIS A 134 -4.02 9.86 6.90
C HIS A 134 -4.00 10.36 8.35
N TRP A 135 -2.81 10.74 8.85
CA TRP A 135 -2.69 11.45 10.13
C TRP A 135 -3.63 12.66 10.24
N ASP A 136 -4.33 12.80 11.36
CA ASP A 136 -5.06 14.00 11.75
C ASP A 136 -4.34 14.64 12.94
N GLY A 137 -3.88 15.88 12.75
CA GLY A 137 -3.13 16.62 13.77
C GLY A 137 -4.01 17.46 14.69
N GLU A 138 -5.31 17.55 14.43
CA GLU A 138 -6.25 18.39 15.18
C GLU A 138 -7.06 17.56 16.18
N THR A 139 -7.55 16.39 15.78
CA THR A 139 -8.30 15.52 16.69
C THR A 139 -7.38 14.94 17.78
N PRO A 140 -7.75 15.04 19.08
CA PRO A 140 -7.02 14.35 20.14
C PRO A 140 -6.89 12.85 19.86
N LEU A 141 -5.68 12.32 19.92
CA LEU A 141 -5.39 10.95 19.48
C LEU A 141 -6.14 9.90 20.33
N GLU A 142 -6.36 10.19 21.61
CA GLU A 142 -7.18 9.39 22.52
C GLU A 142 -8.63 9.26 22.02
N GLU A 143 -9.21 10.33 21.47
CA GLU A 143 -10.56 10.28 20.90
C GLU A 143 -10.61 9.37 19.67
N THR A 144 -9.68 9.56 18.74
CA THR A 144 -9.60 8.74 17.52
C THR A 144 -9.43 7.26 17.88
N LEU A 145 -8.45 6.93 18.75
CA LEU A 145 -8.14 5.53 19.07
C LEU A 145 -9.19 4.88 19.97
N GLN A 146 -9.84 5.62 20.87
CA GLN A 146 -11.01 5.12 21.60
C GLN A 146 -12.17 4.82 20.64
N THR A 147 -12.37 5.64 19.60
CA THR A 147 -13.38 5.39 18.58
C THR A 147 -13.08 4.10 17.81
N MET A 148 -11.82 3.90 17.39
CA MET A 148 -11.39 2.67 16.74
C MET A 148 -11.58 1.43 17.63
N ASP A 149 -11.20 1.52 18.91
CA ASP A 149 -11.43 0.45 19.89
C ASP A 149 -12.92 0.10 20.03
N GLY A 150 -13.78 1.11 20.14
CA GLY A 150 -15.24 0.93 20.19
C GLY A 150 -15.80 0.26 18.94
N LEU A 151 -15.35 0.67 17.75
CA LEU A 151 -15.77 0.08 16.47
C LEU A 151 -15.37 -1.39 16.33
N VAL A 152 -14.16 -1.75 16.78
CA VAL A 152 -13.71 -3.15 16.81
C VAL A 152 -14.55 -3.96 17.78
N ARG A 153 -14.75 -3.47 19.01
CA ARG A 153 -15.54 -4.16 20.04
C ARG A 153 -17.01 -4.31 19.67
N ALA A 154 -17.57 -3.35 18.93
CA ALA A 154 -18.91 -3.41 18.39
C ALA A 154 -19.05 -4.40 17.21
N GLY A 155 -17.94 -4.95 16.70
CA GLY A 155 -17.94 -5.86 15.56
C GLY A 155 -18.28 -5.18 14.23
N LYS A 156 -18.19 -3.84 14.14
CA LYS A 156 -18.39 -3.10 12.90
C LYS A 156 -17.15 -3.17 12.00
N ILE A 157 -15.98 -3.26 12.63
CA ILE A 157 -14.70 -3.54 11.97
C ILE A 157 -14.03 -4.72 12.69
N ARG A 158 -13.27 -5.57 11.99
CA ARG A 158 -12.55 -6.71 12.61
C ARG A 158 -11.14 -6.32 13.05
N TYR A 159 -10.43 -5.63 12.16
CA TYR A 159 -9.11 -5.08 12.40
C TYR A 159 -9.04 -3.64 11.92
N TYR A 160 -8.03 -2.90 12.37
CA TYR A 160 -7.75 -1.60 11.80
C TYR A 160 -6.25 -1.37 11.61
N GLY A 161 -5.93 -0.44 10.73
CA GLY A 161 -4.59 0.00 10.41
C GLY A 161 -4.51 1.51 10.28
N VAL A 162 -3.30 1.99 9.99
CA VAL A 162 -3.04 3.40 9.68
C VAL A 162 -2.49 3.53 8.27
N SER A 163 -2.71 4.66 7.61
CA SER A 163 -2.13 4.94 6.30
C SER A 163 -1.50 6.32 6.33
N ASN A 164 -0.32 6.47 5.71
CA ASN A 164 0.40 7.76 5.63
C ASN A 164 0.73 8.38 7.00
N TYR A 165 1.11 7.55 7.98
CA TYR A 165 1.65 7.99 9.27
C TYR A 165 3.17 8.00 9.21
N THR A 166 3.79 9.02 9.78
CA THR A 166 5.23 8.98 10.08
C THR A 166 5.50 8.02 11.25
N ALA A 167 6.74 7.55 11.40
CA ALA A 167 7.08 6.61 12.48
C ALA A 167 6.79 7.16 13.87
N TRP A 168 7.12 8.43 14.16
CA TRP A 168 6.83 9.02 15.47
C TRP A 168 5.31 9.10 15.75
N GLN A 169 4.49 9.32 14.72
CA GLN A 169 3.02 9.31 14.84
C GLN A 169 2.50 7.90 15.12
N LEU A 170 3.01 6.89 14.41
CA LEU A 170 2.69 5.49 14.66
C LEU A 170 3.07 5.09 16.09
N MET A 171 4.30 5.38 16.51
CA MET A 171 4.78 5.08 17.87
C MET A 171 3.95 5.80 18.94
N LYS A 172 3.56 7.06 18.70
CA LYS A 172 2.65 7.79 19.59
C LYS A 172 1.28 7.11 19.68
N ALA A 173 0.71 6.68 18.56
CA ALA A 173 -0.58 5.98 18.54
C ALA A 173 -0.52 4.63 19.28
N LEU A 174 0.52 3.83 19.03
CA LEU A 174 0.76 2.58 19.74
C LEU A 174 0.89 2.78 21.25
N LYS A 175 1.57 3.86 21.66
CA LYS A 175 1.71 4.20 23.07
C LYS A 175 0.38 4.59 23.71
N VAL A 176 -0.43 5.41 23.03
CA VAL A 176 -1.78 5.77 23.52
C VAL A 176 -2.65 4.54 23.67
N CYS A 177 -2.65 3.62 22.70
CA CYS A 177 -3.37 2.36 22.81
C CYS A 177 -2.89 1.52 24.01
N GLU A 178 -1.57 1.39 24.19
CA GLU A 178 -0.99 0.63 25.30
C GLU A 178 -1.43 1.19 26.66
N VAL A 179 -1.29 2.50 26.87
CA VAL A 179 -1.59 3.14 28.16
C VAL A 179 -3.07 3.05 28.53
N ASN A 180 -3.96 3.12 27.53
CA ASN A 180 -5.41 3.10 27.75
C ASN A 180 -6.04 1.72 27.59
N GLY A 181 -5.26 0.68 27.23
CA GLY A 181 -5.78 -0.66 26.96
C GLY A 181 -6.66 -0.75 25.71
N PHE A 182 -6.49 0.18 24.76
CA PHE A 182 -7.19 0.13 23.47
C PHE A 182 -6.56 -0.93 22.57
N ILE A 183 -7.38 -1.50 21.68
CA ILE A 183 -6.89 -2.35 20.60
C ILE A 183 -5.93 -1.55 19.73
N LYS A 184 -4.75 -2.09 19.42
CA LYS A 184 -3.71 -1.46 18.59
C LYS A 184 -4.00 -1.65 17.09
N PRO A 185 -3.56 -0.75 16.20
CA PRO A 185 -3.54 -1.03 14.76
C PRO A 185 -2.64 -2.23 14.50
N VAL A 186 -2.92 -2.99 13.43
CA VAL A 186 -2.14 -4.20 13.09
C VAL A 186 -1.32 -4.06 11.81
N ILE A 187 -1.59 -3.02 11.02
CA ILE A 187 -0.94 -2.79 9.72
C ILE A 187 -0.82 -1.30 9.41
N GLN A 188 0.24 -0.94 8.70
CA GLN A 188 0.38 0.34 8.04
C GLN A 188 0.27 0.20 6.52
N GLN A 189 -0.37 1.18 5.87
CA GLN A 189 -0.43 1.28 4.42
C GLN A 189 0.41 2.49 3.96
N ILE A 190 1.42 2.26 3.11
CA ILE A 190 2.48 3.24 2.80
C ILE A 190 2.78 3.34 1.30
N HIS A 191 3.23 4.50 0.82
CA HIS A 191 3.74 4.62 -0.54
C HIS A 191 5.09 3.94 -0.62
N TYR A 192 5.24 2.94 -1.48
CA TYR A 192 6.52 2.24 -1.60
C TYR A 192 6.68 1.62 -3.00
N SER A 193 7.78 1.95 -3.66
CA SER A 193 8.15 1.45 -4.98
C SER A 193 9.68 1.49 -5.15
N PRO A 194 10.26 0.87 -6.19
CA PRO A 194 11.66 1.07 -6.53
C PRO A 194 12.09 2.55 -6.69
N LEU A 195 11.16 3.44 -7.06
CA LEU A 195 11.42 4.88 -7.19
C LEU A 195 11.37 5.61 -5.85
N SER A 196 10.37 5.29 -5.03
CA SER A 196 10.05 5.97 -3.76
C SER A 196 10.28 5.00 -2.60
N ARG A 197 11.44 5.14 -1.96
CA ARG A 197 11.97 4.24 -0.93
C ARG A 197 12.17 4.92 0.41
N GLU A 198 11.59 6.11 0.59
CA GLU A 198 11.71 6.92 1.81
C GLU A 198 11.13 6.23 3.04
N ALA A 199 10.16 5.32 2.85
CA ALA A 199 9.60 4.54 3.94
C ALA A 199 10.60 3.56 4.59
N GLU A 200 11.71 3.23 3.91
CA GLU A 200 12.76 2.35 4.43
C GLU A 200 13.53 2.97 5.59
N TYR A 201 13.52 4.30 5.76
CA TYR A 201 14.23 4.95 6.87
C TYR A 201 13.62 4.67 8.23
N GLU A 202 12.30 4.72 8.33
CA GLU A 202 11.62 4.83 9.63
C GLU A 202 10.29 4.05 9.65
N MET A 203 9.47 4.16 8.60
CA MET A 203 8.14 3.55 8.61
C MET A 203 8.22 2.02 8.62
N ILE A 204 9.00 1.43 7.71
CA ILE A 204 9.17 -0.03 7.63
C ILE A 204 9.87 -0.58 8.90
N PRO A 205 11.02 -0.02 9.36
CA PRO A 205 11.66 -0.45 10.61
C PRO A 205 10.74 -0.36 11.82
N ALA A 206 10.01 0.75 12.01
CA ALA A 206 9.05 0.88 13.10
C ALA A 206 7.95 -0.18 13.03
N GLY A 207 7.51 -0.54 11.81
CA GLY A 207 6.57 -1.62 11.61
C GLY A 207 7.12 -2.99 12.02
N ILE A 208 8.36 -3.29 11.63
CA ILE A 208 9.06 -4.53 11.99
C ILE A 208 9.22 -4.63 13.52
N ASP A 209 9.73 -3.57 14.15
CA ASP A 209 9.97 -3.51 15.60
C ASP A 209 8.68 -3.71 16.41
N GLN A 210 7.59 -3.08 15.98
CA GLN A 210 6.31 -3.11 16.69
C GLN A 210 5.38 -4.27 16.27
N GLY A 211 5.82 -5.14 15.35
CA GLY A 211 5.00 -6.23 14.83
C GLY A 211 3.77 -5.76 14.05
N ILE A 212 3.90 -4.66 13.32
CA ILE A 212 2.91 -4.07 12.42
C ILE A 212 3.24 -4.48 10.98
N GLY A 213 2.26 -5.01 10.26
CA GLY A 213 2.42 -5.37 8.84
C GLY A 213 2.56 -4.13 7.96
N THR A 214 3.07 -4.30 6.75
CA THR A 214 3.16 -3.21 5.76
C THR A 214 2.46 -3.60 4.47
N GLN A 215 1.48 -2.79 4.06
CA GLN A 215 0.87 -2.84 2.73
C GLN A 215 1.40 -1.68 1.88
N ALA A 216 2.04 -1.98 0.76
CA ALA A 216 2.48 -0.94 -0.17
C ALA A 216 1.33 -0.51 -1.10
N TRP A 217 1.12 0.79 -1.24
CA TRP A 217 0.25 1.38 -2.26
C TRP A 217 1.05 2.10 -3.35
N SER A 218 0.44 2.25 -4.53
CA SER A 218 1.08 2.74 -5.76
C SER A 218 2.43 2.09 -6.08
N PRO A 219 2.53 0.74 -6.07
CA PRO A 219 3.79 0.05 -6.34
C PRO A 219 4.38 0.40 -7.71
N LEU A 220 3.53 0.75 -8.69
CA LEU A 220 3.93 1.16 -10.04
C LEU A 220 4.05 2.67 -10.24
N GLY A 221 3.96 3.46 -9.16
CA GLY A 221 4.03 4.93 -9.22
C GLY A 221 3.01 5.55 -10.17
N MET A 222 1.72 5.18 -10.07
CA MET A 222 0.66 5.63 -10.99
C MET A 222 0.97 5.43 -12.49
N GLY A 223 1.72 4.37 -12.80
CA GLY A 223 2.09 3.99 -14.17
C GLY A 223 3.48 4.45 -14.61
N LEU A 224 4.22 5.19 -13.77
CA LEU A 224 5.60 5.60 -14.05
C LEU A 224 6.52 4.39 -14.25
N LEU A 225 6.31 3.33 -13.46
CA LEU A 225 7.10 2.10 -13.51
C LEU A 225 6.43 1.02 -14.38
N THR A 226 6.03 1.40 -15.59
CA THR A 226 5.45 0.47 -16.60
C THR A 226 6.32 0.31 -17.85
N GLY A 227 7.45 1.02 -17.92
CA GLY A 227 8.31 1.10 -19.12
C GLY A 227 7.84 2.09 -20.19
N LYS A 228 6.67 2.72 -19.99
CA LYS A 228 6.14 3.75 -20.89
C LYS A 228 6.94 5.06 -20.82
N PHE A 229 7.43 5.41 -19.61
CA PHE A 229 8.24 6.60 -19.38
C PHE A 229 9.74 6.29 -19.55
N ARG A 230 10.36 6.90 -20.55
CA ARG A 230 11.79 6.80 -20.90
C ARG A 230 12.36 8.20 -21.14
N ARG A 231 13.70 8.35 -21.22
CA ARG A 231 14.37 9.64 -21.46
C ARG A 231 13.88 10.34 -22.73
N ASP A 232 13.64 9.56 -23.77
CA ASP A 232 13.26 9.98 -25.12
C ASP A 232 11.78 9.75 -25.43
N ARG A 233 11.02 9.13 -24.52
CA ARG A 233 9.63 8.75 -24.76
C ARG A 233 8.78 8.95 -23.51
N ARG A 234 7.81 9.86 -23.60
CA ARG A 234 6.75 10.00 -22.60
C ARG A 234 5.40 9.72 -23.25
N PRO A 235 4.49 8.97 -22.60
CA PRO A 235 3.16 8.76 -23.15
C PRO A 235 2.41 10.09 -23.19
N GLU A 236 1.71 10.35 -24.29
CA GLU A 236 0.82 11.51 -24.43
C GLU A 236 -0.55 11.27 -23.78
N SER A 237 -0.95 10.01 -23.57
CA SER A 237 -2.17 9.60 -22.89
C SER A 237 -2.11 8.13 -22.44
N GLY A 238 -3.09 7.69 -21.66
CA GLY A 238 -3.25 6.30 -21.23
C GLY A 238 -2.35 5.91 -20.05
N ALA A 239 -1.78 6.90 -19.36
CA ALA A 239 -1.05 6.77 -18.12
C ALA A 239 -1.69 7.70 -17.08
N ARG A 240 -2.04 7.18 -15.89
CA ARG A 240 -2.81 7.92 -14.88
C ARG A 240 -2.20 9.28 -14.54
N MET A 241 -0.87 9.33 -14.40
CA MET A 241 -0.14 10.59 -14.16
C MET A 241 -0.27 11.64 -15.27
N VAL A 242 -0.45 11.21 -16.53
CA VAL A 242 -0.57 12.10 -17.69
C VAL A 242 -2.03 12.47 -17.94
N ASP A 243 -2.94 11.52 -17.73
CA ASP A 243 -4.37 11.72 -17.93
C ASP A 243 -5.01 12.55 -16.80
N GLY A 244 -4.37 12.61 -15.62
CA GLY A 244 -4.72 13.50 -14.50
C GLY A 244 -3.93 14.83 -14.52
N ASP A 245 -4.00 15.58 -13.42
CA ASP A 245 -3.29 16.87 -13.28
C ASP A 245 -1.80 16.72 -12.91
N GLY A 246 -1.31 15.48 -12.78
CA GLY A 246 0.06 15.15 -12.42
C GLY A 246 0.46 15.46 -10.97
N SER A 247 -0.49 15.84 -10.11
CA SER A 247 -0.22 16.21 -8.70
C SER A 247 -0.21 15.03 -7.73
N GLU A 248 -0.74 13.88 -8.16
CA GLU A 248 -0.98 12.70 -7.33
C GLU A 248 0.30 12.02 -6.83
N LEU A 249 1.39 12.14 -7.58
CA LEU A 249 2.72 11.71 -7.15
C LEU A 249 3.77 12.75 -7.52
N ARG A 250 4.62 13.08 -6.54
CA ARG A 250 5.73 13.99 -6.75
C ARG A 250 6.92 13.22 -7.32
N VAL A 251 7.34 13.56 -8.53
CA VAL A 251 8.60 13.08 -9.13
C VAL A 251 9.64 14.19 -8.97
N ALA A 252 10.43 14.11 -7.89
CA ALA A 252 11.46 15.10 -7.61
C ALA A 252 12.68 14.99 -8.55
N ASP A 253 13.01 13.77 -8.98
CA ASP A 253 14.15 13.47 -9.84
C ASP A 253 13.73 12.56 -11.00
N TRP A 254 13.60 13.15 -12.19
CA TRP A 254 13.25 12.43 -13.42
C TRP A 254 14.40 11.55 -13.94
N GLU A 255 15.66 11.92 -13.71
CA GLU A 255 16.80 11.10 -14.12
C GLU A 255 16.90 9.83 -13.26
N LYS A 256 16.58 9.93 -11.96
CA LYS A 256 16.38 8.75 -11.10
C LYS A 256 15.28 7.85 -11.65
N LEU A 257 14.11 8.40 -12.02
CA LEU A 257 13.03 7.62 -12.63
C LEU A 257 13.53 6.84 -13.85
N TYR A 258 14.20 7.51 -14.79
CA TYR A 258 14.66 6.85 -16.01
C TYR A 258 15.69 5.77 -15.73
N ARG A 259 16.67 6.02 -14.86
CA ARG A 259 17.65 5.01 -14.46
C ARG A 259 16.98 3.78 -13.82
N VAL A 260 15.99 3.99 -12.96
CA VAL A 260 15.21 2.89 -12.35
C VAL A 260 14.46 2.12 -13.43
N VAL A 261 13.80 2.80 -14.36
CA VAL A 261 13.03 2.17 -15.43
C VAL A 261 13.92 1.39 -16.41
N ASP A 262 15.15 1.86 -16.69
CA ASP A 262 16.12 1.12 -17.50
C ASP A 262 16.54 -0.18 -16.83
N VAL A 263 16.91 -0.13 -15.54
CA VAL A 263 17.31 -1.33 -14.79
C VAL A 263 16.16 -2.33 -14.66
N LEU A 264 14.94 -1.86 -14.43
CA LEU A 264 13.76 -2.72 -14.41
C LEU A 264 13.53 -3.40 -15.76
N ASP A 265 13.79 -2.71 -16.88
CA ASP A 265 13.68 -3.28 -18.22
C ASP A 265 14.71 -4.38 -18.47
N GLU A 266 15.96 -4.14 -18.09
CA GLU A 266 17.03 -5.15 -18.19
C GLU A 266 16.70 -6.42 -17.40
N VAL A 267 16.22 -6.25 -16.16
CA VAL A 267 15.78 -7.39 -15.33
C VAL A 267 14.59 -8.10 -15.95
N ALA A 268 13.60 -7.36 -16.45
CA ALA A 268 12.42 -7.90 -17.12
C ALA A 268 12.81 -8.75 -18.33
N GLN A 269 13.73 -8.27 -19.17
CA GLN A 269 14.27 -9.03 -20.30
C GLN A 269 15.00 -10.31 -19.86
N ARG A 270 15.85 -10.24 -18.83
CA ARG A 270 16.55 -11.44 -18.29
C ARG A 270 15.59 -12.50 -17.77
N ARG A 271 14.44 -12.08 -17.24
CA ARG A 271 13.44 -12.96 -16.63
C ARG A 271 12.29 -13.33 -17.56
N ASN A 272 12.28 -12.84 -18.80
CA ASN A 272 11.15 -12.98 -19.71
C ASN A 272 9.82 -12.58 -19.03
N ALA A 273 9.86 -11.44 -18.34
CA ALA A 273 8.77 -10.88 -17.57
C ALA A 273 8.49 -9.44 -18.02
N THR A 274 7.42 -8.83 -17.50
CA THR A 274 7.16 -7.41 -17.71
C THR A 274 7.74 -6.56 -16.58
N ILE A 275 7.98 -5.26 -16.82
CA ILE A 275 8.42 -4.34 -15.77
C ILE A 275 7.47 -4.34 -14.56
N PRO A 276 6.13 -4.26 -14.73
CA PRO A 276 5.21 -4.37 -13.61
C PRO A 276 5.39 -5.65 -12.78
N GLN A 277 5.60 -6.79 -13.44
CA GLN A 277 5.86 -8.05 -12.74
C GLN A 277 7.14 -8.00 -11.90
N VAL A 278 8.23 -7.47 -12.46
CA VAL A 278 9.51 -7.30 -11.75
C VAL A 278 9.36 -6.38 -10.54
N VAL A 279 8.66 -5.26 -10.69
CA VAL A 279 8.42 -4.31 -9.59
C VAL A 279 7.69 -4.97 -8.43
N LEU A 280 6.59 -5.67 -8.72
CA LEU A 280 5.79 -6.35 -7.69
C LEU A 280 6.57 -7.50 -7.04
N ALA A 281 7.27 -8.32 -7.84
CA ALA A 281 8.10 -9.40 -7.31
C ALA A 281 9.22 -8.86 -6.39
N TRP A 282 9.86 -7.76 -6.76
CA TRP A 282 10.86 -7.09 -5.92
C TRP A 282 10.25 -6.59 -4.60
N LEU A 283 9.10 -5.92 -4.65
CA LEU A 283 8.41 -5.42 -3.47
C LEU A 283 8.01 -6.55 -2.50
N LEU A 284 7.62 -7.71 -3.02
CA LEU A 284 7.28 -8.89 -2.21
C LEU A 284 8.47 -9.52 -1.48
N THR A 285 9.70 -9.12 -1.81
CA THR A 285 10.94 -9.54 -1.12
C THR A 285 11.36 -8.59 0.00
N ARG A 286 10.69 -7.44 0.16
CA ARG A 286 11.12 -6.40 1.08
C ARG A 286 10.75 -6.73 2.52
N PRO A 287 11.63 -6.45 3.50
CA PRO A 287 11.34 -6.66 4.92
C PRO A 287 10.04 -5.95 5.35
N GLY A 288 9.24 -6.62 6.17
CA GLY A 288 8.00 -6.06 6.73
C GLY A 288 6.83 -5.94 5.75
N VAL A 289 7.04 -6.10 4.44
CA VAL A 289 5.98 -6.06 3.43
C VAL A 289 5.19 -7.37 3.42
N THR A 290 3.90 -7.27 3.73
CA THR A 290 3.00 -8.42 3.83
C THR A 290 2.02 -8.52 2.68
N ASN A 291 1.69 -7.39 2.04
CA ASN A 291 0.74 -7.30 0.93
C ASN A 291 1.04 -6.09 0.03
N LEU A 292 0.66 -6.13 -1.25
CA LEU A 292 0.71 -5.00 -2.18
C LEU A 292 -0.69 -4.68 -2.72
N ALA A 293 -1.12 -3.42 -2.63
CA ALA A 293 -2.35 -2.96 -3.27
C ALA A 293 -2.09 -2.65 -4.75
N VAL A 294 -2.73 -3.39 -5.65
CA VAL A 294 -2.58 -3.27 -7.11
C VAL A 294 -3.91 -2.99 -7.78
N GLY A 295 -3.95 -2.04 -8.71
CA GLY A 295 -5.18 -1.67 -9.42
C GLY A 295 -4.99 -1.74 -10.92
N ALA A 296 -5.91 -2.41 -11.62
CA ALA A 296 -5.92 -2.59 -13.07
C ALA A 296 -7.19 -1.99 -13.69
N ARG A 297 -7.11 -1.49 -14.93
CA ARG A 297 -8.26 -0.99 -15.70
C ARG A 297 -8.81 -2.02 -16.69
N THR A 298 -8.10 -3.13 -16.89
CA THR A 298 -8.50 -4.20 -17.81
C THR A 298 -8.10 -5.54 -17.20
N LEU A 299 -8.74 -6.62 -17.64
CA LEU A 299 -8.36 -7.97 -17.25
C LEU A 299 -6.91 -8.28 -17.66
N GLU A 300 -6.51 -7.91 -18.88
CA GLU A 300 -5.14 -8.12 -19.37
C GLU A 300 -4.09 -7.45 -18.46
N GLN A 301 -4.33 -6.21 -18.03
CA GLN A 301 -3.46 -5.55 -17.06
C GLN A 301 -3.43 -6.33 -15.76
N TYR A 302 -4.58 -6.80 -15.27
CA TYR A 302 -4.63 -7.54 -14.02
C TYR A 302 -3.88 -8.88 -14.10
N GLU A 303 -4.05 -9.61 -15.20
CA GLU A 303 -3.34 -10.86 -15.48
C GLU A 303 -1.82 -10.65 -15.54
N ASP A 304 -1.37 -9.56 -16.16
CA ASP A 304 0.05 -9.18 -16.15
C ASP A 304 0.57 -9.00 -14.71
N LEU A 305 -0.16 -8.25 -13.87
CA LEU A 305 0.22 -8.05 -12.47
C LEU A 305 0.23 -9.36 -11.66
N LEU A 306 -0.73 -10.25 -11.90
CA LEU A 306 -0.79 -11.56 -11.26
C LEU A 306 0.39 -12.46 -11.62
N GLY A 307 0.96 -12.31 -12.83
CA GLY A 307 2.18 -13.03 -13.23
C GLY A 307 3.39 -12.76 -12.32
N SER A 308 3.38 -11.68 -11.53
CA SER A 308 4.42 -11.40 -10.52
C SER A 308 4.48 -12.44 -9.41
N LEU A 309 3.39 -13.17 -9.14
CA LEU A 309 3.30 -14.18 -8.09
C LEU A 309 4.16 -15.42 -8.39
N GLU A 310 4.43 -15.69 -9.67
CA GLU A 310 5.26 -16.80 -10.14
C GLU A 310 6.70 -16.38 -10.43
N LEU A 311 6.99 -15.08 -10.38
CA LEU A 311 8.30 -14.53 -10.70
C LEU A 311 9.23 -14.58 -9.48
N THR A 312 10.35 -15.30 -9.63
CA THR A 312 11.44 -15.29 -8.63
C THR A 312 12.60 -14.43 -9.13
N LEU A 313 12.93 -13.39 -8.38
CA LEU A 313 14.12 -12.57 -8.61
C LEU A 313 15.30 -13.12 -7.81
N ASP A 314 16.43 -13.34 -8.48
CA ASP A 314 17.65 -13.72 -7.78
C ASP A 314 18.31 -12.51 -7.09
N GLU A 315 19.41 -12.79 -6.40
CA GLU A 315 20.18 -11.75 -5.70
C GLU A 315 20.73 -10.68 -6.66
N GLN A 316 21.13 -11.06 -7.89
CA GLN A 316 21.67 -10.12 -8.86
C GLN A 316 20.60 -9.13 -9.32
N ASP A 317 19.40 -9.60 -9.61
CA ASP A 317 18.28 -8.73 -10.00
C ASP A 317 17.87 -7.79 -8.88
N ARG A 318 17.69 -8.34 -7.67
CA ARG A 318 17.29 -7.55 -6.51
C ARG A 318 18.30 -6.45 -6.22
N ARG A 319 19.60 -6.77 -6.28
CA ARG A 319 20.68 -5.80 -6.12
C ARG A 319 20.67 -4.71 -7.18
N ALA A 320 20.47 -5.06 -8.46
CA ALA A 320 20.43 -4.06 -9.52
C ALA A 320 19.31 -3.04 -9.27
N ILE A 321 18.11 -3.50 -8.91
CA ILE A 321 16.96 -2.64 -8.58
C ILE A 321 17.25 -1.81 -7.32
N ASP A 322 17.84 -2.44 -6.29
CA ASP A 322 18.22 -1.76 -5.06
C ASP A 322 19.21 -0.62 -5.32
N ASP A 323 20.23 -0.84 -6.16
CA ASP A 323 21.24 0.18 -6.50
C ASP A 323 20.62 1.34 -7.31
N ALA A 324 19.73 1.05 -8.27
CA ALA A 324 19.15 2.07 -9.14
C ALA A 324 18.27 3.08 -8.40
N GLY A 325 17.50 2.58 -7.42
CA GLY A 325 16.50 3.32 -6.67
C GLY A 325 16.93 3.80 -5.28
N ARG A 326 18.16 3.46 -4.84
CA ARG A 326 18.66 3.69 -3.49
C ARG A 326 18.43 5.14 -3.03
N PRO A 327 17.83 5.36 -1.85
CA PRO A 327 17.80 6.68 -1.24
C PRO A 327 19.12 6.95 -0.48
N ALA A 328 19.57 8.21 -0.45
CA ALA A 328 20.83 8.57 0.23
C ALA A 328 20.77 8.28 1.73
N LEU A 329 21.82 7.79 2.37
CA LEU A 329 21.76 7.49 3.79
C LEU A 329 21.78 8.79 4.61
N ALA A 330 20.60 9.24 5.05
CA ALA A 330 20.45 10.50 5.78
C ALA A 330 20.91 10.38 7.25
N TYR A 331 21.21 11.51 7.90
CA TYR A 331 21.33 11.53 9.36
C TYR A 331 19.96 11.18 9.99
N PRO A 332 19.90 10.36 11.06
CA PRO A 332 21.02 9.79 11.83
C PRO A 332 21.53 8.43 11.34
N PHE A 333 20.96 7.86 10.27
CA PHE A 333 21.21 6.47 9.86
C PHE A 333 22.66 6.21 9.41
N TRP A 334 23.30 7.13 8.69
CA TRP A 334 24.72 6.94 8.30
C TRP A 334 25.62 6.89 9.53
N HIS A 335 25.36 7.76 10.50
CA HIS A 335 26.14 7.84 11.72
C HIS A 335 25.93 6.58 12.59
N GLN A 336 24.71 6.05 12.63
CA GLN A 336 24.42 4.77 13.32
C GLN A 336 25.09 3.59 12.64
N ALA A 337 25.13 3.58 11.31
CA ALA A 337 25.81 2.55 10.56
C ALA A 337 27.33 2.55 10.79
N ASP A 338 27.94 3.74 10.87
CA ASP A 338 29.36 3.91 11.14
C ASP A 338 29.73 3.60 12.59
N MET A 339 28.90 4.04 13.54
CA MET A 339 29.28 4.11 14.95
C MET A 339 28.56 3.10 15.86
N ALA A 340 27.56 2.35 15.36
CA ALA A 340 26.72 1.46 16.17
C ALA A 340 26.28 0.17 15.43
N SER A 341 26.91 -0.18 14.31
CA SER A 341 26.50 -1.34 13.49
C SER A 341 26.66 -2.70 14.19
N GLU A 342 27.45 -2.78 15.26
CA GLU A 342 27.65 -3.98 16.05
C GLU A 342 26.50 -4.31 17.02
N ARG A 343 25.50 -3.41 17.14
CA ARG A 343 24.37 -3.56 18.08
C ARG A 343 22.99 -3.36 17.43
N MET A 344 22.90 -3.51 16.12
CA MET A 344 21.65 -3.34 15.37
C MET A 344 20.64 -4.46 15.65
N SER A 345 19.36 -4.09 15.78
CA SER A 345 18.24 -5.02 15.79
C SER A 345 17.83 -5.41 14.37
N PRO A 346 16.95 -6.42 14.18
CA PRO A 346 16.41 -6.74 12.85
C PRO A 346 15.68 -5.57 12.17
N ALA A 347 15.09 -4.65 12.94
CA ALA A 347 14.48 -3.44 12.40
C ALA A 347 15.56 -2.48 11.85
N ASP A 348 16.65 -2.28 12.59
CA ASP A 348 17.78 -1.44 12.15
C ASP A 348 18.47 -2.04 10.92
N GLU A 349 18.65 -3.36 10.90
CA GLU A 349 19.20 -4.09 9.76
C GLU A 349 18.36 -3.91 8.50
N SER A 350 17.04 -3.73 8.62
CA SER A 350 16.17 -3.46 7.48
C SER A 350 16.46 -2.12 6.79
N ILE A 351 17.02 -1.15 7.50
CA ILE A 351 17.50 0.13 6.95
C ILE A 351 18.84 -0.12 6.24
N MET A 352 19.73 -0.87 6.89
CA MET A 352 21.08 -1.11 6.38
C MET A 352 21.10 -2.00 5.15
N ALA A 353 20.26 -3.04 5.10
CA ALA A 353 20.13 -3.94 3.95
C ALA A 353 19.86 -3.19 2.65
N THR A 354 19.31 -1.97 2.75
CA THR A 354 18.88 -1.19 1.60
C THR A 354 19.82 -0.01 1.28
N THR A 355 20.77 0.30 2.19
CA THR A 355 21.63 1.51 2.16
C THR A 355 23.13 1.30 2.42
N LYS A 356 23.55 0.17 3.03
CA LYS A 356 24.92 -0.09 3.57
C LYS A 356 26.09 0.08 2.59
N ARG A 357 25.85 0.11 1.28
CA ARG A 357 26.91 0.25 0.27
C ARG A 357 27.52 1.65 0.20
N GLU A 358 26.80 2.71 0.60
CA GLU A 358 27.38 4.07 0.64
C GLU A 358 28.60 4.14 1.55
N LEU A 359 28.64 3.35 2.63
CA LEU A 359 29.74 3.34 3.58
C LEU A 359 30.97 2.65 3.01
N ALA A 360 30.78 1.52 2.32
CA ALA A 360 31.87 0.81 1.66
C ALA A 360 32.49 1.63 0.52
N GLU A 361 31.67 2.37 -0.25
CA GLU A 361 32.13 3.22 -1.35
C GLU A 361 32.75 4.56 -0.87
N THR A 362 32.30 5.10 0.28
CA THR A 362 32.85 6.33 0.86
C THR A 362 34.18 6.09 1.61
N ILE A 363 34.38 4.89 2.17
CA ILE A 363 35.58 4.55 2.94
C ILE A 363 36.75 4.10 2.03
N GLY A 364 36.51 3.86 0.73
CA GLY A 364 37.57 3.55 -0.23
C GLY A 364 38.29 2.24 0.10
N GLU A 365 37.53 1.15 0.23
CA GLU A 365 38.10 -0.21 0.21
C GLU A 365 38.37 -0.72 -1.21
#